data_AF-A0AAW3K9M8-F1
#
_entry.id   AF-A0AAW3K9M8-F1
#
_cell.length_a   1.000
_cell.length_b   1.000
_cell.length_c   1.000
_cell.angle_alpha   90.00
_cell.angle_beta   90.00
_cell.angle_gamma   90.00
#
_symmetry.space_group_name_H-M   'P 1'
#
loop_
_entity.id
_entity.type
_entity.pdbx_description
1 polymer ?
#
loop_
_entity_poly.entity_id
_entity_poly.type
_entity_poly.pdbx_seq_one_letter_code
_entity_poly.pdbx_strand_id
1 'polypeptide(L)'
;MQDDAEVRREVLAYLRSHPQAADTLCGIVSWWLPRQRLETGRRRIEQVLDELVSAGLLRRDPLPDGEALYGLERRGKASGQR
;
A
#
# COMPACT_ATOMS: atom_id res chain seq x y z
N MET A 1 -11.37 17.01 7.10
CA MET A 1 -11.35 16.21 5.86
C MET A 1 -9.96 15.61 5.79
N GLN A 2 -9.81 14.30 5.92
CA GLN A 2 -8.48 13.69 5.83
C GLN A 2 -7.95 13.96 4.42
N ASP A 3 -6.72 14.42 4.30
CA ASP A 3 -6.09 14.74 3.01
C ASP A 3 -5.35 13.48 2.51
N ASP A 4 -5.23 13.32 1.19
CA ASP A 4 -4.49 12.20 0.58
C ASP A 4 -3.04 12.15 1.09
N ALA A 5 -2.46 13.30 1.45
CA ALA A 5 -1.13 13.37 2.06
C ALA A 5 -1.06 12.75 3.46
N GLU A 6 -2.13 12.82 4.25
CA GLU A 6 -2.19 12.21 5.59
C GLU A 6 -2.24 10.68 5.44
N VAL A 7 -3.15 10.19 4.58
CA VAL A 7 -3.27 8.76 4.25
C VAL A 7 -1.94 8.21 3.73
N ARG A 8 -1.25 8.97 2.86
CA ARG A 8 0.07 8.60 2.34
C ARG A 8 1.11 8.41 3.44
N ARG A 9 1.20 9.36 4.38
CA ARG A 9 2.16 9.29 5.49
C ARG A 9 1.87 8.12 6.41
N GLU A 10 0.60 7.89 6.68
CA GLU A 10 0.09 6.82 7.51
C GLU A 10 0.39 5.43 6.93
N VAL A 11 0.06 5.20 5.65
CA VAL A 11 0.39 3.97 4.92
C VAL A 11 1.90 3.74 4.89
N LEU A 12 2.68 4.80 4.61
CA LEU A 12 4.14 4.68 4.57
C LEU A 12 4.73 4.39 5.95
N ALA A 13 4.20 4.99 7.02
CA ALA A 13 4.62 4.73 8.39
C ALA A 13 4.34 3.28 8.80
N TYR A 14 3.16 2.75 8.43
CA TYR A 14 2.81 1.35 8.66
C TYR A 14 3.76 0.39 7.95
N LEU A 15 3.95 0.58 6.65
CA LEU A 15 4.83 -0.28 5.85
C LEU A 15 6.30 -0.17 6.32
N ARG A 16 6.75 1.01 6.77
CA ARG A 16 8.07 1.20 7.38
C ARG A 16 8.21 0.54 8.74
N SER A 17 7.14 0.49 9.52
CA SER A 17 7.13 -0.26 10.77
C SER A 17 7.23 -1.76 10.52
N HIS A 18 6.64 -2.24 9.41
CA HIS A 18 6.62 -3.64 9.01
C HIS A 18 7.31 -3.88 7.65
N PRO A 19 8.64 -3.73 7.54
CA PRO A 19 9.36 -3.86 6.26
C PRO A 19 9.35 -5.28 5.66
N GLN A 20 8.86 -6.26 6.42
CA GLN A 20 8.64 -7.63 5.98
C GLN A 20 7.19 -7.90 5.57
N ALA A 21 6.25 -7.02 5.90
CA ALA A 21 4.87 -7.14 5.49
C ALA A 21 4.74 -6.69 4.03
N ALA A 22 4.38 -7.63 3.17
CA ALA A 22 3.73 -7.34 1.92
C ALA A 22 2.25 -7.68 2.16
N ASP A 23 1.39 -6.66 2.17
CA ASP A 23 -0.04 -6.83 2.39
C ASP A 23 -0.78 -6.53 1.09
N THR A 24 -1.92 -7.17 0.88
CA THR A 24 -2.80 -6.83 -0.24
C THR A 24 -3.53 -5.52 0.05
N LEU A 25 -4.06 -4.87 -0.98
CA LEU A 25 -4.95 -3.71 -0.79
C LEU A 25 -6.07 -4.05 0.20
N CYS A 26 -6.63 -5.26 0.11
CA CYS A 26 -7.65 -5.74 1.04
C CYS A 26 -7.12 -5.82 2.48
N GLY A 27 -5.93 -6.38 2.69
CA GLY A 27 -5.29 -6.45 4.01
C GLY A 27 -4.98 -5.08 4.60
N ILE A 28 -4.40 -4.17 3.81
CA ILE A 28 -4.13 -2.78 4.22
C ILE A 28 -5.43 -2.10 4.61
N VAL A 29 -6.46 -2.15 3.76
CA VAL A 29 -7.76 -1.54 4.02
C VAL A 29 -8.43 -2.16 5.26
N SER A 30 -8.40 -3.49 5.40
CA SER A 30 -9.02 -4.22 6.51
C SER A 30 -8.35 -3.94 7.86
N TRP A 31 -7.03 -3.76 7.90
CA TRP A 31 -6.30 -3.37 9.11
C TRP A 31 -6.38 -1.86 9.40
N TRP A 32 -6.47 -1.02 8.37
CA TRP A 32 -6.51 0.45 8.52
C TRP A 32 -7.89 0.96 8.93
N LEU A 33 -8.97 0.44 8.33
CA LEU A 33 -10.35 0.84 8.58
C LEU A 33 -10.78 0.81 10.05
N PRO A 34 -10.51 -0.25 10.85
CA PRO A 34 -10.90 -0.27 12.25
C PRO A 34 -10.11 0.73 13.10
N ARG A 35 -8.90 1.12 12.68
CA ARG A 35 -8.05 2.08 13.39
C ARG A 35 -8.37 3.54 13.06
N GLN A 36 -8.84 3.81 11.84
CA GLN A 36 -9.12 5.18 11.38
C GLN A 36 -10.58 5.62 11.50
N ARG A 37 -11.52 4.73 11.85
CA ARG A 37 -12.94 5.04 12.17
C ARG A 37 -13.73 5.85 11.11
N LEU A 38 -13.15 6.18 9.96
CA LEU A 38 -13.68 7.13 8.99
C LEU A 38 -13.44 6.62 7.57
N GLU A 39 -14.53 6.42 6.84
CA GLU A 39 -14.85 6.62 5.41
C GLU A 39 -13.73 6.81 4.36
N THR A 40 -12.52 6.29 4.58
CA THR A 40 -11.47 6.29 3.57
C THR A 40 -11.82 5.17 2.62
N GLY A 41 -12.53 5.53 1.55
CA GLY A 41 -12.96 4.59 0.53
C GLY A 41 -11.76 3.83 -0.04
N ARG A 42 -11.93 2.52 -0.27
CA ARG A 42 -10.92 1.63 -0.88
C ARG A 42 -10.20 2.27 -2.08
N ARG A 43 -10.94 3.01 -2.92
CA ARG A 43 -10.43 3.75 -4.08
C ARG A 43 -9.36 4.78 -3.72
N ARG A 44 -9.51 5.48 -2.61
CA ARG A 44 -8.57 6.51 -2.17
C ARG A 44 -7.26 5.90 -1.69
N ILE A 45 -7.36 4.82 -0.92
CA ILE A 45 -6.18 4.04 -0.48
C ILE A 45 -5.47 3.45 -1.70
N GLU A 46 -6.22 2.94 -2.68
CA GLU A 46 -5.67 2.46 -3.94
C GLU A 46 -4.92 3.57 -4.71
N GLN A 47 -5.49 4.77 -4.83
CA GLN A 47 -4.81 5.90 -5.47
C GLN A 47 -3.52 6.31 -4.74
N VAL A 48 -3.56 6.41 -3.42
CA VAL A 48 -2.37 6.73 -2.61
C VAL A 48 -1.29 5.65 -2.76
N LEU A 49 -1.68 4.37 -2.80
CA LEU A 49 -0.74 3.27 -3.03
C LEU A 49 -0.16 3.33 -4.44
N ASP A 50 -0.96 3.62 -5.46
CA ASP A 50 -0.50 3.78 -6.84
C ASP A 50 0.48 4.95 -6.99
N GLU A 51 0.19 6.10 -6.36
CA GLU A 51 1.12 7.23 -6.31
C GLU A 51 2.45 6.86 -5.64
N LEU A 52 2.40 6.07 -4.56
CA LEU A 52 3.60 5.61 -3.86
C LEU A 52 4.42 4.60 -4.69
N VAL A 53 3.75 3.76 -5.49
CA VAL A 53 4.40 2.84 -6.44
C VAL A 53 5.03 3.62 -7.59
N SER A 54 4.32 4.59 -8.16
CA SER A 54 4.80 5.49 -9.21
C SER A 54 6.01 6.31 -8.74
N ALA A 55 6.02 6.72 -7.48
CA ALA A 55 7.15 7.38 -6.84
C ALA A 55 8.35 6.45 -6.53
N GLY A 56 8.24 5.13 -6.79
CA GLY A 56 9.28 4.15 -6.50
C GLY A 56 9.50 3.86 -5.01
N LEU A 57 8.54 4.25 -4.15
CA LEU A 57 8.61 4.00 -2.70
C LEU A 57 8.05 2.62 -2.35
N LEU A 58 7.06 2.15 -3.12
CA LEU A 58 6.44 0.85 -2.97
C LEU A 58 6.60 0.01 -4.23
N ARG A 59 6.55 -1.31 -4.06
CA ARG A 59 6.43 -2.28 -5.15
C ARG A 59 5.00 -2.81 -5.17
N ARG A 60 4.41 -2.86 -6.36
CA ARG A 60 3.15 -3.56 -6.64
C ARG A 60 3.47 -4.87 -7.35
N ASP A 61 3.16 -5.98 -6.72
CA ASP A 61 3.37 -7.34 -7.26
C ASP A 61 1.99 -7.96 -7.53
N PRO A 62 1.55 -8.09 -8.80
CA PRO A 62 0.27 -8.72 -9.11
C PRO A 62 0.33 -10.22 -8.83
N LEU A 63 -0.68 -10.75 -8.15
CA LEU A 63 -0.82 -12.16 -7.83
C LEU A 63 -1.66 -12.88 -8.89
N PRO A 64 -1.45 -14.18 -9.07
CA PRO A 64 -2.29 -15.00 -9.95
C PRO A 64 -3.76 -15.04 -9.52
N ASP A 65 -4.06 -14.71 -8.27
CA ASP A 65 -5.42 -14.61 -7.72
C ASP A 65 -6.18 -13.36 -8.19
N GLY A 66 -5.49 -12.40 -8.83
CA GLY A 66 -6.05 -11.12 -9.27
C GLY A 66 -5.90 -9.99 -8.23
N GLU A 67 -5.42 -10.31 -7.03
CA GLU A 67 -4.98 -9.30 -6.06
C GLU A 67 -3.60 -8.73 -6.41
N ALA A 68 -3.22 -7.64 -5.75
CA ALA A 68 -1.88 -7.07 -5.81
C ALA A 68 -1.30 -6.94 -4.40
N LEU A 69 -0.09 -7.44 -4.22
CA LEU A 69 0.71 -7.25 -3.02
C LEU A 69 1.42 -5.90 -3.10
N TYR A 70 1.26 -5.10 -2.06
CA TYR A 70 1.97 -3.85 -1.88
C TYR A 70 2.97 -4.03 -0.75
N GLY A 71 4.23 -3.75 -1.04
CA GLY A 71 5.30 -3.81 -0.05
C GLY A 71 6.33 -2.71 -0.29
N LEU A 72 7.15 -2.44 0.72
CA LEU A 72 8.27 -1.51 0.54
C LEU A 72 9.20 -1.99 -0.57
N GLU A 73 9.67 -1.04 -1.38
CA GLU A 73 10.76 -1.26 -2.32
C GLU A 73 12.01 -1.59 -1.49
N ARG A 74 12.29 -2.89 -1.31
CA ARG A 74 13.56 -3.36 -0.79
C ARG A 74 14.53 -3.37 -1.97
N ARG A 75 15.41 -2.37 -2.05
CA ARG A 75 16.51 -2.33 -3.01
C ARG A 75 17.26 -3.66 -2.95
N GLY A 76 16.93 -4.61 -3.82
CA GLY A 76 17.53 -5.94 -3.71
C GLY A 76 16.86 -7.11 -4.42
N LYS A 77 15.62 -7.01 -4.92
CA LYS A 77 15.08 -8.07 -5.79
C LYS A 77 14.30 -7.47 -6.96
N ALA A 78 14.96 -7.50 -8.12
CA ALA A 78 14.32 -7.41 -9.42
C ALA A 78 13.25 -8.51 -9.52
N SER A 79 11.98 -8.12 -9.51
CA SER A 79 10.92 -8.97 -10.05
C SER A 79 10.74 -8.56 -11.50
N GLY A 80 11.37 -9.31 -12.41
CA GLY A 80 11.05 -9.24 -13.82
C GLY A 80 9.60 -9.67 -14.03
N GLN A 81 8.84 -8.83 -14.73
CA GLN A 81 7.57 -9.22 -15.32
C GLN A 81 7.75 -9.08 -16.84
N ARG A 82 7.95 -10.21 -17.50
CA ARG A 82 7.69 -10.41 -18.93
C ARG A 82 6.45 -11.26 -19.06
#